data_AF-A0A1H3D4E0-F1
#
_entry.id   AF-A0A1H3D4E0-F1
#
_cell.length_a   1.000
_cell.length_b   1.000
_cell.length_c   1.000
_cell.angle_alpha   90.00
_cell.angle_beta   90.00
_cell.angle_gamma   90.00
#
_symmetry.space_group_name_H-M   'P 1'
#
loop_
_entity.id
_entity.type
_entity.pdbx_description
1 polymer ?
#
loop_
_entity_poly.entity_id
_entity_poly.type
_entity_poly.pdbx_seq_one_letter_code
_entity_poly.pdbx_strand_id
1 'polypeptide(L)'
;MVADSTLSCDKEKDCFAIEGMPSSEAVFLSMEELCAPIFPQHVTTQAQQEVDSRPAAMDKLIWELIGNRLLELSKYVTMDSLSKRVIVDKTTLIQDGYHLITH
;
A
#
# COMPACT_ATOMS: atom_id res chain seq x y z
N MET A 1 3.90 -13.83 -31.05
CA MET A 1 4.80 -14.72 -31.79
C MET A 1 6.21 -14.37 -31.35
N VAL A 2 6.90 -15.34 -30.77
CA VAL A 2 8.18 -15.19 -30.06
C VAL A 2 9.30 -15.03 -31.10
N ALA A 3 10.07 -13.94 -31.02
CA ALA A 3 11.32 -13.81 -31.77
C ALA A 3 12.41 -14.47 -30.91
N ASP A 4 12.72 -15.72 -31.19
CA ASP A 4 13.89 -16.41 -30.63
C ASP A 4 15.15 -15.82 -31.27
N SER A 5 15.80 -14.90 -30.57
CA SER A 5 17.14 -14.42 -30.93
C SER A 5 18.14 -15.53 -30.63
N THR A 6 18.53 -16.29 -31.65
CA THR A 6 19.52 -17.36 -31.53
C THR A 6 20.91 -16.78 -31.24
N LEU A 7 21.27 -16.74 -29.96
CA LEU A 7 22.63 -16.39 -29.51
C LEU A 7 23.57 -17.57 -29.83
N SER A 8 24.56 -17.35 -30.70
CA SER A 8 25.62 -18.33 -30.93
C SER A 8 26.75 -18.08 -29.92
N CYS A 9 27.17 -19.15 -29.23
CA CYS A 9 28.25 -19.09 -28.24
C CYS A 9 29.58 -19.37 -28.93
N ASP A 10 30.50 -18.40 -28.90
CA ASP A 10 31.86 -18.56 -29.37
C ASP A 10 32.74 -19.10 -28.22
N LYS A 11 33.15 -20.36 -28.34
CA LYS A 11 33.88 -21.09 -27.29
C LYS A 11 35.34 -20.69 -27.18
N GLU A 12 35.90 -20.00 -28.17
CA GLU A 12 37.31 -19.62 -28.16
C GLU A 12 37.52 -18.31 -27.40
N LYS A 13 36.52 -17.42 -27.42
CA LYS A 13 36.53 -16.13 -26.72
C LYS A 13 35.69 -16.09 -25.46
N ASP A 14 35.01 -17.19 -25.13
CA ASP A 14 34.09 -17.31 -23.99
C ASP A 14 33.04 -16.17 -23.96
N CYS A 15 32.45 -15.88 -25.12
CA CYS A 15 31.43 -14.84 -25.24
C CYS A 15 30.31 -15.24 -26.21
N PHE A 16 29.10 -14.72 -25.97
CA PHE A 16 27.97 -14.89 -26.88
C PHE A 16 27.99 -13.82 -27.96
N ALA A 17 27.96 -14.23 -29.23
CA ALA A 17 27.86 -13.29 -30.34
C ALA A 17 26.40 -12.87 -30.50
N ILE A 18 26.13 -11.58 -30.30
CA ILE A 18 24.85 -10.95 -30.60
C ILE A 18 24.98 -10.33 -32.00
N GLU A 19 24.40 -10.96 -33.02
CA GLU A 19 24.24 -10.29 -34.32
C GLU A 19 23.23 -9.15 -34.16
N GLY A 20 23.69 -7.91 -34.32
CA GLY A 20 22.86 -6.71 -34.22
C GLY A 20 23.13 -5.80 -33.02
N MET A 21 24.32 -5.84 -32.42
CA MET A 21 24.72 -4.86 -31.42
C MET A 21 24.85 -3.45 -32.08
N PRO A 22 24.11 -2.42 -31.64
CA PRO A 22 24.49 -1.04 -31.96
C PRO A 22 25.92 -0.82 -31.45
N SER A 23 26.69 0.05 -32.11
CA SER A 23 28.11 0.30 -31.78
C SER A 23 28.30 0.47 -30.27
N SER A 24 29.47 0.10 -29.75
CA SER A 24 29.80 0.25 -28.32
C SER A 24 29.54 1.66 -27.74
N GLU A 25 29.40 2.66 -28.61
CA GLU A 25 29.05 4.04 -28.28
C GLU A 25 27.58 4.21 -27.86
N ALA A 26 26.68 3.29 -28.23
CA ALA A 26 25.28 3.31 -27.82
C ALA A 26 25.04 2.68 -26.43
N VAL A 27 26.05 2.01 -25.86
CA VAL A 27 25.94 1.33 -24.56
C VAL A 27 26.36 2.23 -23.40
N PHE A 28 27.22 3.22 -23.65
CA PHE A 28 27.73 4.13 -22.63
C PHE A 28 27.38 5.57 -22.97
N LEU A 29 26.68 6.24 -22.06
CA LEU A 29 26.44 7.68 -22.14
C LEU A 29 27.73 8.45 -21.82
N SER A 30 27.92 9.57 -22.51
CA SER A 30 29.02 10.48 -22.25
C SER A 30 28.89 11.15 -20.87
N MET A 31 30.00 11.64 -20.29
CA MET A 31 29.99 12.30 -18.96
C MET A 31 29.10 13.54 -18.96
N GLU A 32 29.01 14.21 -20.09
CA GLU A 32 28.21 15.40 -20.33
C GLU A 32 26.71 15.05 -20.40
N GLU A 33 26.34 13.89 -20.95
CA GLU A 33 24.96 13.38 -20.95
C GLU A 33 24.51 12.92 -19.56
N LEU A 34 25.40 12.31 -18.77
CA LEU A 34 25.10 11.92 -17.39
C LEU A 34 24.84 13.13 -16.49
N CYS A 35 25.46 14.26 -16.80
CA CYS A 35 25.31 15.51 -16.07
C CYS A 35 24.26 16.45 -16.68
N ALA A 36 23.64 16.08 -17.81
CA ALA A 36 22.52 16.83 -18.34
C ALA A 36 21.37 16.81 -17.31
N PRO A 37 20.61 17.91 -17.16
CA PRO A 37 19.42 17.88 -16.32
C PRO A 37 18.50 16.81 -16.90
N ILE A 38 18.40 15.68 -16.20
CA ILE A 38 17.44 14.64 -16.51
C ILE A 38 16.09 15.30 -16.28
N PHE A 39 15.46 15.78 -17.36
CA PHE A 39 14.02 15.99 -17.35
C PHE A 39 13.45 14.58 -17.40
N PRO A 40 12.91 14.03 -16.29
CA PRO A 40 12.20 12.78 -16.40
C PRO A 40 11.06 13.05 -17.38
N GLN A 41 11.18 12.53 -18.60
CA GLN A 41 10.01 12.15 -19.36
C GLN A 41 9.41 11.03 -18.53
N HIS A 42 8.59 11.45 -17.56
CA HIS A 42 7.74 10.57 -16.79
C HIS A 42 7.08 9.69 -17.84
N VAL A 43 7.49 8.42 -17.90
CA VAL A 43 6.79 7.41 -18.67
C VAL A 43 5.37 7.56 -18.20
N THR A 44 4.49 8.06 -19.06
CA THR A 44 3.05 8.09 -18.85
C THR A 44 2.58 6.64 -18.87
N THR A 45 3.03 5.89 -17.87
CA THR A 45 2.35 4.70 -17.41
C THR A 45 1.04 5.24 -16.89
N GLN A 46 -0.06 4.72 -17.41
CA GLN A 46 -1.43 5.04 -17.05
C GLN A 46 -1.74 4.60 -15.61
N ALA A 47 -0.95 5.07 -14.65
CA ALA A 47 -1.03 4.80 -13.22
C ALA A 47 -1.03 6.10 -12.38
N GLN A 48 -1.11 7.26 -13.03
CA GLN A 48 -1.48 8.52 -12.37
C GLN A 48 -3.00 8.58 -12.18
N GLN A 49 -3.52 7.70 -11.32
CA GLN A 49 -4.80 7.90 -10.64
C GLN A 49 -5.01 6.94 -9.45
N GLU A 50 -3.94 6.50 -8.76
CA GLU A 50 -4.12 6.30 -7.33
C GLU A 50 -4.14 7.69 -6.69
N VAL A 51 -5.35 8.27 -6.64
CA VAL A 51 -5.70 9.29 -5.66
C VAL A 51 -5.09 8.83 -4.34
N ASP A 52 -4.24 9.65 -3.71
CA ASP A 52 -3.58 9.34 -2.43
C ASP A 52 -4.59 8.65 -1.50
N SER A 53 -4.50 7.33 -1.41
CA SER A 53 -5.50 6.48 -0.76
C SER A 53 -5.19 6.33 0.72
N ARG A 54 -4.04 6.86 1.17
CA ARG A 54 -3.58 6.80 2.56
C ARG A 54 -4.54 7.52 3.52
N PRO A 55 -5.04 8.75 3.23
CA PRO A 55 -6.04 9.39 4.07
C PRO A 55 -7.33 8.56 4.16
N ALA A 56 -7.83 8.05 3.03
CA ALA A 56 -9.06 7.24 2.99
C ALA A 56 -8.90 5.90 3.73
N ALA A 57 -7.74 5.24 3.62
CA ALA A 57 -7.42 4.02 4.36
C ALA A 57 -7.30 4.29 5.86
N MET A 58 -6.75 5.45 6.26
CA MET A 58 -6.68 5.86 7.65
C MET A 58 -8.06 6.16 8.22
N ASP A 59 -8.93 6.85 7.47
CA ASP A 59 -10.32 7.10 7.86
C ASP A 59 -11.08 5.78 8.07
N LYS A 60 -10.90 4.83 7.15
CA LYS A 60 -11.48 3.49 7.30
C LYS A 60 -11.00 2.81 8.58
N LEU A 61 -9.70 2.86 8.86
CA LEU A 61 -9.13 2.28 10.09
C LEU A 61 -9.72 2.95 11.35
N ILE A 62 -9.89 4.27 11.34
CA ILE A 62 -10.51 5.02 12.44
C ILE A 62 -11.95 4.55 12.66
N TRP A 63 -12.74 4.41 11.59
CA TRP A 63 -14.11 3.91 11.66
C TRP A 63 -14.18 2.48 12.20
N GLU A 64 -13.28 1.60 11.78
CA GLU A 64 -13.21 0.23 12.28
C GLU A 64 -12.83 0.18 13.76
N LEU A 65 -11.87 0.99 14.22
CA LEU A 65 -11.46 1.04 15.63
C LEU A 65 -12.58 1.58 16.53
N ILE A 66 -13.24 2.67 16.09
CA ILE A 66 -14.40 3.22 16.81
C ILE A 66 -15.54 2.21 16.83
N GLY A 67 -15.83 1.59 15.68
CA GLY A 67 -16.86 0.57 15.53
C GLY A 67 -16.64 -0.63 16.45
N ASN A 68 -15.41 -1.15 16.49
CA ASN A 68 -15.04 -2.25 17.38
C ASN A 68 -15.23 -1.87 18.86
N ARG A 69 -14.84 -0.66 19.26
CA ARG A 69 -15.00 -0.21 20.64
C ARG A 69 -16.46 0.02 21.01
N LEU A 70 -17.27 0.59 20.11
CA LEU A 70 -18.72 0.75 20.31
C LEU A 70 -19.42 -0.61 20.38
N LEU A 71 -19.02 -1.56 19.55
CA LEU A 71 -19.55 -2.92 19.56
C LEU A 71 -19.24 -3.63 20.88
N GLU A 72 -18.00 -3.52 21.37
CA GLU A 72 -17.64 -4.05 22.70
C GLU A 72 -18.47 -3.42 23.81
N LEU A 73 -18.65 -2.09 23.78
CA LEU A 73 -19.46 -1.37 24.77
C LEU A 73 -20.95 -1.75 24.70
N SER A 74 -21.46 -2.11 23.51
CA SER A 74 -22.86 -2.50 23.32
C SER A 74 -23.25 -3.76 24.11
N LYS A 75 -22.26 -4.59 24.49
CA LYS A 75 -22.48 -5.74 25.40
C LYS A 75 -22.96 -5.30 26.79
N TYR A 76 -22.53 -4.13 27.25
CA TYR A 76 -22.76 -3.66 28.61
C TYR A 76 -23.76 -2.52 28.69
N VAL A 77 -23.95 -1.77 27.60
CA VAL A 77 -24.74 -0.53 27.61
C VAL A 77 -25.83 -0.59 26.56
N THR A 78 -27.07 -0.44 27.01
CA THR A 78 -28.24 -0.31 26.14
C THR A 78 -28.83 1.08 26.31
N MET A 79 -29.10 1.77 25.20
CA MET A 79 -29.69 3.10 25.20
C MET A 79 -31.12 3.04 24.64
N ASP A 80 -32.10 3.43 25.45
CA ASP A 80 -33.45 3.71 24.99
C ASP A 80 -33.56 5.21 24.67
N SER A 81 -33.56 5.52 23.37
CA SER A 81 -33.56 6.89 22.85
C SER A 81 -34.92 7.60 23.02
N LEU A 82 -36.01 6.84 23.14
CA LEU A 82 -37.36 7.34 23.36
C LEU A 82 -37.53 7.80 24.81
N SER A 83 -37.17 6.93 25.77
CA SER A 83 -37.27 7.26 27.20
C SER A 83 -36.06 8.01 27.76
N LYS A 84 -35.04 8.29 26.93
CA LYS A 84 -33.76 8.90 27.33
C LYS A 84 -33.09 8.14 28.48
N ARG A 85 -33.22 6.80 28.48
CA ARG A 85 -32.67 5.93 29.52
C ARG A 85 -31.43 5.21 29.00
N VAL A 86 -30.36 5.26 29.78
CA VAL A 86 -29.17 4.43 29.57
C VAL A 86 -29.19 3.33 30.63
N ILE A 87 -29.14 2.09 30.17
CA ILE A 87 -29.14 0.90 31.01
C ILE A 87 -27.73 0.31 30.93
N VAL A 88 -27.07 0.18 32.08
CA VAL A 88 -25.73 -0.38 32.20
C VAL A 88 -25.81 -1.70 32.95
N ASP A 89 -25.42 -2.80 32.30
CA ASP A 89 -25.37 -4.12 32.91
C ASP A 89 -24.12 -4.26 33.79
N LYS A 90 -24.31 -3.98 35.08
CA LYS A 90 -23.27 -4.10 36.11
C LYS A 90 -22.78 -5.54 36.27
N THR A 91 -23.65 -6.53 36.15
CA THR A 91 -23.32 -7.94 36.34
C THR A 91 -22.31 -8.40 35.31
N THR A 92 -22.57 -8.14 34.04
CA THR A 92 -21.69 -8.50 32.93
C THR A 92 -20.37 -7.72 32.99
N LEU A 93 -20.40 -6.43 33.36
CA LEU A 93 -19.18 -5.63 33.57
C LEU A 93 -18.26 -6.25 34.62
N ILE A 94 -18.80 -6.61 35.79
CA ILE A 94 -18.00 -7.18 36.89
C ILE A 94 -17.47 -8.55 36.50
N GLN A 95 -18.27 -9.38 35.82
CA GLN A 95 -17.85 -10.69 35.35
C GLN A 95 -16.64 -10.61 34.41
N ASP A 96 -16.58 -9.58 33.57
CA ASP A 96 -15.47 -9.34 32.65
C ASP A 96 -14.32 -8.50 33.29
N GLY A 97 -14.38 -8.26 34.60
CA GLY A 97 -13.30 -7.61 35.37
C GLY A 97 -13.36 -6.08 35.41
N TYR A 98 -14.43 -5.47 34.90
CA TYR A 98 -14.60 -4.02 34.93
C TYR A 98 -15.15 -3.52 36.27
N HIS A 99 -14.75 -2.29 36.62
CA HIS A 99 -15.24 -1.58 37.80
C HIS A 99 -16.17 -0.44 37.38
N LEU A 100 -17.38 -0.42 37.92
CA LEU A 100 -18.35 0.67 37.67
C LEU A 100 -18.11 1.81 38.66
N ILE A 101 -17.75 2.99 38.15
CA ILE A 101 -17.56 4.22 38.93
C ILE A 101 -18.71 5.18 38.63
N THR A 102 -19.38 5.67 39.67
CA THR A 102 -20.46 6.67 39.60
C THR A 102 -20.13 7.82 40.55
N HIS A 103 -20.27 9.07 40.10
CA HIS A 103 -20.03 10.29 40.88
C HIS A 103 -21.33 10.97 41.30
#